data_AF-A0A3B8LYI7-F1
#
_entry.id   AF-A0A3B8LYI7-F1
#
_cell.length_a   1.000
_cell.length_b   1.000
_cell.length_c   1.000
_cell.angle_alpha   90.00
_cell.angle_beta   90.00
_cell.angle_gamma   90.00
#
_symmetry.space_group_name_H-M   'P 1'
#
loop_
_entity.id
_entity.type
_entity.pdbx_description
1 polymer ?
#
loop_
_entity_poly.entity_id
_entity_poly.type
_entity_poly.pdbx_seq_one_letter_code
_entity_poly.pdbx_strand_id
1 'polypeptide(L)'
;MILEGLVTTISDDGQVNLAPMGPVVDQEMTTLVLRPFQSSATLANLMERPEGVFHVTDDVLLLAQSAIGTLDPLPEMFAAEEVAGQVVAGACRWYEFRIEEADTSSERATLTARIVHAGRIRDHFGLHRARHAVLEAAILATRVHLLPPLDLQRQFAELAVVVDKTAGPVEQHAFGLLENYIGEALGRPKACSVNTGSRLHFGLLAHGGENVRQFGGAGMMIDSPGVLLKAVRDEVDSVAVVATDDSQSVSDAEVDRVAGWLASLRAADDSLPPARIEISRTIPQHSGLGSGTQLALAVARAVAGLTESGTGSVELAQGVGRGLRSGIGIHGFDGGGFLVDAGGRDEQEVAALVARAHVPEAWRVVLAGPVEG
;
A
#
# COMPACT_ATOMS: atom_id res chain seq x y z
N MET A 1 -28.70 -7.93 15.97
CA MET A 1 -28.96 -7.69 14.51
C MET A 1 -27.83 -6.81 13.99
N ILE A 2 -27.47 -6.81 12.71
CA ILE A 2 -26.44 -5.88 12.19
C ILE A 2 -27.12 -4.62 11.66
N LEU A 3 -26.56 -3.46 11.97
CA LEU A 3 -27.00 -2.18 11.43
C LEU A 3 -25.83 -1.48 10.74
N GLU A 4 -25.93 -1.28 9.43
CA GLU A 4 -24.89 -0.56 8.68
C GLU A 4 -24.96 0.94 8.98
N GLY A 5 -23.81 1.53 9.26
CA GLY A 5 -23.67 2.94 9.59
C GLY A 5 -22.23 3.41 9.51
N LEU A 6 -21.96 4.56 10.13
CA LEU A 6 -20.61 5.13 10.21
C LEU A 6 -20.18 5.25 11.66
N VAL A 7 -18.90 5.01 11.94
CA VAL A 7 -18.30 5.24 13.25
C VAL A 7 -17.28 6.36 13.12
N THR A 8 -17.37 7.34 14.02
CA THR A 8 -16.29 8.30 14.25
C THR A 8 -15.52 7.93 15.50
N THR A 9 -14.20 8.03 15.41
CA THR A 9 -13.27 7.86 16.53
C THR A 9 -12.22 8.96 16.47
N ILE A 10 -11.60 9.27 17.61
CA ILE A 10 -10.55 10.28 17.69
C ILE A 10 -9.23 9.60 18.05
N SER A 11 -8.18 9.84 17.27
CA SER A 11 -6.81 9.39 17.56
C SER A 11 -6.18 10.23 18.67
N ASP A 12 -5.04 9.79 19.22
CA ASP A 12 -4.42 10.50 20.34
C ASP A 12 -4.01 11.95 20.02
N ASP A 13 -3.62 12.21 18.77
CA ASP A 13 -3.30 13.54 18.22
C ASP A 13 -4.53 14.42 17.93
N GLY A 14 -5.73 13.92 18.21
CA GLY A 14 -6.99 14.65 18.06
C GLY A 14 -7.58 14.63 16.64
N GLN A 15 -7.03 13.84 15.71
CA GLN A 15 -7.61 13.69 14.38
C GLN A 15 -8.86 12.80 14.40
N VAL A 16 -9.81 13.13 13.56
CA VAL A 16 -11.07 12.38 13.44
C VAL A 16 -10.92 11.32 12.36
N ASN A 17 -11.20 10.08 12.71
CA ASN A 17 -11.34 8.97 11.77
C ASN A 17 -12.83 8.63 11.60
N LEU A 18 -13.30 8.58 10.35
CA LEU A 18 -14.68 8.21 9.98
C LEU A 18 -14.65 6.97 9.09
N ALA A 19 -15.30 5.89 9.52
CA ALA A 19 -15.31 4.61 8.78
C ALA A 19 -16.69 3.95 8.76
N PRO A 20 -17.07 3.22 7.69
CA PRO A 20 -18.23 2.35 7.71
C PRO A 20 -18.09 1.24 8.75
N MET A 21 -19.18 0.90 9.42
CA MET A 21 -19.23 -0.19 10.38
C MET A 21 -20.62 -0.79 10.46
N GLY A 22 -20.69 -2.12 10.57
CA GLY A 22 -21.91 -2.86 10.87
C GLY A 22 -21.86 -3.47 12.27
N PRO A 23 -22.04 -2.69 13.37
CA PRO A 23 -22.14 -3.26 14.71
C PRO A 23 -23.34 -4.20 14.85
N VAL A 24 -23.21 -5.18 15.75
CA VAL A 24 -24.38 -5.93 16.23
C VAL A 24 -25.08 -5.08 17.28
N VAL A 25 -26.37 -4.84 17.08
CA VAL A 25 -27.23 -4.00 17.93
C VAL A 25 -28.44 -4.78 18.45
N ASP A 26 -28.97 -4.34 19.59
CA ASP A 26 -30.29 -4.69 20.11
C ASP A 26 -31.38 -3.75 19.54
N GLN A 27 -32.66 -4.11 19.71
CA GLN A 27 -33.76 -3.29 19.17
C GLN A 27 -33.87 -1.92 19.84
N GLU A 28 -33.52 -1.85 21.12
CA GLU A 28 -33.61 -0.62 21.92
C GLU A 28 -32.40 0.31 21.72
N MET A 29 -31.38 -0.13 20.95
CA MET A 29 -30.14 0.60 20.74
C MET A 29 -29.46 0.98 22.06
N THR A 30 -29.37 0.03 22.99
CA THR A 30 -28.69 0.20 24.28
C THR A 30 -27.25 -0.28 24.25
N THR A 31 -26.93 -1.20 23.34
CA THR A 31 -25.60 -1.81 23.21
C THR A 31 -25.16 -1.93 21.75
N LEU A 32 -23.85 -1.85 21.53
CA LEU A 32 -23.21 -2.11 20.25
C LEU A 32 -22.11 -3.15 20.46
N VAL A 33 -22.03 -4.15 19.59
CA VAL A 33 -20.85 -5.01 19.49
C VAL A 33 -20.15 -4.71 18.18
N LEU A 34 -18.99 -4.05 18.28
CA LEU A 34 -18.16 -3.65 17.16
C LEU A 34 -17.17 -4.78 16.84
N ARG A 35 -16.94 -5.05 15.56
CA ARG A 35 -15.99 -6.08 15.10
C ARG A 35 -14.98 -5.55 14.06
N PRO A 36 -14.16 -4.54 14.43
CA PRO A 36 -13.18 -3.95 13.53
C PRO A 36 -12.05 -4.93 13.18
N PHE A 37 -11.37 -4.68 12.06
CA PHE A 37 -10.14 -5.38 11.71
C PHE A 37 -8.99 -4.93 12.62
N GLN A 38 -8.04 -5.84 12.88
CA GLN A 38 -6.89 -5.58 13.76
C GLN A 38 -6.00 -4.42 13.29
N SER A 39 -5.89 -4.22 11.97
CA SER A 39 -5.11 -3.14 11.36
C SER A 39 -5.86 -1.82 11.22
N SER A 40 -7.13 -1.73 11.63
CA SER A 40 -7.95 -0.54 11.37
C SER A 40 -7.64 0.61 12.34
N ALA A 41 -7.63 1.84 11.83
CA ALA A 41 -7.55 3.05 12.63
C ALA A 41 -8.66 3.13 13.68
N THR A 42 -9.87 2.63 13.35
CA THR A 42 -10.98 2.56 14.31
C THR A 42 -10.64 1.70 15.53
N LEU A 43 -10.00 0.55 15.36
CA LEU A 43 -9.58 -0.28 16.50
C LEU A 43 -8.46 0.42 17.28
N ALA A 44 -7.42 0.92 16.61
CA ALA A 44 -6.31 1.62 17.26
C ALA A 44 -6.83 2.76 18.15
N ASN A 45 -7.70 3.61 17.60
CA ASN A 45 -8.30 4.71 18.34
C ASN A 45 -9.15 4.23 19.53
N LEU A 46 -9.95 3.17 19.37
CA LEU A 46 -10.81 2.65 20.45
C LEU A 46 -10.03 1.95 21.57
N MET A 47 -8.84 1.43 21.28
CA MET A 47 -7.96 0.84 22.30
C MET A 47 -7.30 1.92 23.17
N GLU A 48 -7.00 3.09 22.59
CA GLU A 48 -6.44 4.23 23.31
C GLU A 48 -7.52 5.07 24.01
N ARG A 49 -8.62 5.33 23.29
CA ARG A 49 -9.76 6.12 23.73
C ARG A 49 -11.04 5.28 23.56
N PRO A 50 -11.51 4.61 24.63
CA PRO A 50 -12.59 3.63 24.56
C PRO A 50 -13.98 4.27 24.42
N GLU A 51 -14.13 5.22 23.52
CA GLU A 51 -15.37 5.93 23.24
C GLU A 51 -15.45 6.41 21.79
N GLY A 52 -16.67 6.60 21.29
CA GLY A 52 -16.91 7.02 19.91
C GLY A 52 -18.37 7.30 19.63
N VAL A 53 -18.69 7.59 18.38
CA VAL A 53 -20.05 7.87 17.94
C VAL A 53 -20.41 6.97 16.76
N PHE A 54 -21.51 6.23 16.89
CA PHE A 54 -22.12 5.47 15.80
C PHE A 54 -23.26 6.26 15.16
N HIS A 55 -23.29 6.31 13.84
CA HIS A 55 -24.23 7.10 13.06
C HIS A 55 -25.10 6.21 12.20
N VAL A 56 -26.40 6.43 12.29
CA VAL A 56 -27.35 5.93 11.30
C VAL A 56 -27.55 7.01 10.26
N THR A 57 -27.20 6.70 9.02
CA THR A 57 -27.32 7.61 7.89
C THR A 57 -27.94 6.91 6.69
N ASP A 58 -28.62 7.67 5.86
CA ASP A 58 -29.07 7.25 4.53
C ASP A 58 -28.26 7.93 3.41
N ASP A 59 -27.18 8.62 3.77
CA ASP A 59 -26.20 9.22 2.86
C ASP A 59 -25.26 8.13 2.34
N VAL A 60 -25.65 7.55 1.22
CA VAL A 60 -24.87 6.48 0.59
C VAL A 60 -23.64 6.97 -0.15
N LEU A 61 -23.56 8.26 -0.47
CA LEU A 61 -22.34 8.84 -1.04
C LEU A 61 -21.25 8.89 0.03
N LEU A 62 -21.61 9.34 1.23
CA LEU A 62 -20.69 9.34 2.37
C LEU A 62 -20.21 7.93 2.74
N LEU A 63 -21.11 6.94 2.72
CA LEU A 63 -20.75 5.53 2.92
C LEU A 63 -19.81 5.01 1.83
N ALA A 64 -20.10 5.30 0.56
CA ALA A 64 -19.24 4.89 -0.55
C ALA A 64 -17.84 5.50 -0.45
N GLN A 65 -17.74 6.83 -0.24
CA GLN A 65 -16.47 7.55 -0.15
C GLN A 65 -15.61 7.06 1.02
N SER A 66 -16.23 6.86 2.19
CA SER A 66 -15.54 6.33 3.36
C SER A 66 -15.10 4.87 3.18
N ALA A 67 -15.88 4.04 2.46
CA ALA A 67 -15.50 2.66 2.17
C ALA A 67 -14.26 2.54 1.26
N ILE A 68 -14.07 3.47 0.32
CA ILE A 68 -12.93 3.46 -0.62
C ILE A 68 -11.83 4.47 -0.25
N GLY A 69 -11.91 5.12 0.92
CA GLY A 69 -10.87 6.03 1.41
C GLY A 69 -10.72 7.33 0.60
N THR A 70 -11.78 7.81 -0.05
CA THR A 70 -11.75 9.05 -0.88
C THR A 70 -12.33 10.26 -0.15
N LEU A 71 -12.40 10.19 1.18
CA LEU A 71 -13.05 11.17 2.01
C LEU A 71 -12.08 12.32 2.37
N ASP A 72 -12.00 13.33 1.51
CA ASP A 72 -11.26 14.56 1.74
C ASP A 72 -11.96 15.75 1.03
N PRO A 73 -12.44 16.77 1.77
CA PRO A 73 -12.39 16.93 3.23
C PRO A 73 -13.39 16.03 3.97
N LEU A 74 -13.19 15.89 5.28
CA LEU A 74 -14.20 15.31 6.19
C LEU A 74 -15.52 16.10 6.09
N PRO A 75 -16.69 15.44 6.26
CA PRO A 75 -17.97 16.13 6.28
C PRO A 75 -18.08 17.09 7.47
N GLU A 76 -19.05 18.00 7.42
CA GLU A 76 -19.36 18.86 8.56
C GLU A 76 -19.72 18.02 9.80
N MET A 77 -19.14 18.39 10.94
CA MET A 77 -19.32 17.70 12.22
C MET A 77 -19.51 18.70 13.36
N PHE A 78 -20.12 18.24 14.44
CA PHE A 78 -20.22 18.97 15.70
C PHE A 78 -19.81 18.07 16.87
N ALA A 79 -19.43 18.66 18.01
CA ALA A 79 -18.97 17.89 19.17
C ALA A 79 -20.09 17.03 19.77
N ALA A 80 -19.75 15.81 20.16
CA ALA A 80 -20.57 14.95 21.00
C ALA A 80 -20.75 15.56 22.41
N GLU A 81 -21.79 15.14 23.14
CA GLU A 81 -22.18 15.73 24.42
C GLU A 81 -21.59 14.98 25.63
N GLU A 82 -21.56 13.65 25.61
CA GLU A 82 -21.11 12.80 26.72
C GLU A 82 -19.73 12.15 26.47
N VAL A 83 -19.27 12.04 25.23
CA VAL A 83 -17.95 11.48 24.87
C VAL A 83 -17.07 12.50 24.15
N ALA A 84 -15.75 12.34 24.20
CA ALA A 84 -14.82 13.09 23.34
C ALA A 84 -14.89 12.54 21.90
N GLY A 85 -16.00 12.83 21.22
CA GLY A 85 -16.32 12.38 19.86
C GLY A 85 -16.83 13.51 18.97
N GLN A 86 -16.98 13.21 17.69
CA GLN A 86 -17.55 14.13 16.70
C GLN A 86 -18.76 13.48 16.04
N VAL A 87 -19.84 14.25 15.91
CA VAL A 87 -21.09 13.80 15.30
C VAL A 87 -21.17 14.34 13.87
N VAL A 88 -21.40 13.45 12.90
CA VAL A 88 -21.62 13.85 11.50
C VAL A 88 -22.93 14.61 11.36
N ALA A 89 -22.86 15.88 10.95
CA ALA A 89 -24.02 16.78 10.85
C ALA A 89 -25.06 16.29 9.83
N GLY A 90 -24.64 15.53 8.82
CA GLY A 90 -25.53 14.94 7.81
C GLY A 90 -26.24 13.65 8.23
N ALA A 91 -25.94 13.07 9.40
CA ALA A 91 -26.53 11.80 9.84
C ALA A 91 -28.03 11.93 10.18
N CYS A 92 -28.76 10.81 10.25
CA CYS A 92 -30.16 10.80 10.70
C CYS A 92 -30.24 10.77 12.22
N ARG A 93 -29.48 9.84 12.81
CA ARG A 93 -29.38 9.60 14.26
C ARG A 93 -27.94 9.29 14.60
N TRP A 94 -27.58 9.54 15.84
CA TRP A 94 -26.26 9.21 16.36
C TRP A 94 -26.37 8.65 17.77
N TYR A 95 -25.39 7.83 18.13
CA TYR A 95 -25.32 7.09 19.37
C TYR A 95 -23.89 7.18 19.89
N GLU A 96 -23.70 7.92 20.97
CA GLU A 96 -22.44 7.97 21.68
C GLU A 96 -22.29 6.70 22.51
N PHE A 97 -21.11 6.09 22.45
CA PHE A 97 -20.85 4.84 23.12
C PHE A 97 -19.52 4.85 23.86
N ARG A 98 -19.43 4.02 24.91
CA ARG A 98 -18.17 3.70 25.59
C ARG A 98 -17.94 2.20 25.56
N ILE A 99 -16.71 1.77 25.27
CA ILE A 99 -16.31 0.36 25.31
C ILE A 99 -16.25 -0.09 26.76
N GLU A 100 -16.95 -1.19 27.07
CA GLU A 100 -16.94 -1.82 28.39
C GLU A 100 -16.07 -3.08 28.43
N GLU A 101 -15.97 -3.78 27.30
CA GLU A 101 -15.17 -5.00 27.16
C GLU A 101 -14.51 -5.06 25.78
N ALA A 102 -13.26 -5.51 25.74
CA ALA A 102 -12.49 -5.67 24.51
C ALA A 102 -11.80 -7.04 24.49
N ASP A 103 -12.09 -7.83 23.46
CA ASP A 103 -11.39 -9.07 23.14
C ASP A 103 -10.67 -8.93 21.80
N THR A 104 -9.33 -8.92 21.84
CA THR A 104 -8.46 -8.81 20.66
C THR A 104 -7.76 -10.12 20.31
N SER A 105 -8.16 -11.24 20.94
CA SER A 105 -7.47 -12.54 20.79
C SER A 105 -7.66 -13.20 19.42
N SER A 106 -8.63 -12.75 18.63
CA SER A 106 -8.95 -13.31 17.32
C SER A 106 -8.62 -12.36 16.17
N GLU A 107 -8.67 -12.85 14.92
CA GLU A 107 -8.36 -12.05 13.72
C GLU A 107 -9.24 -10.78 13.57
N ARG A 108 -10.44 -10.79 14.15
CA ARG A 108 -11.27 -9.59 14.33
C ARG A 108 -11.51 -9.34 15.81
N ALA A 109 -11.21 -8.13 16.27
CA ALA A 109 -11.52 -7.75 17.63
C ALA A 109 -13.05 -7.80 17.87
N THR A 110 -13.45 -8.03 19.12
CA THR A 110 -14.83 -7.93 19.58
C THR A 110 -14.87 -6.91 20.70
N LEU A 111 -15.49 -5.75 20.44
CA LEU A 111 -15.62 -4.67 21.40
C LEU A 111 -17.09 -4.52 21.78
N THR A 112 -17.42 -4.77 23.05
CA THR A 112 -18.76 -4.56 23.59
C THR A 112 -18.85 -3.13 24.12
N ALA A 113 -19.81 -2.37 23.62
CA ALA A 113 -20.01 -0.98 23.97
C ALA A 113 -21.42 -0.72 24.50
N ARG A 114 -21.53 0.17 25.48
CA ARG A 114 -22.80 0.69 25.98
C ARG A 114 -23.08 2.06 25.37
N ILE A 115 -24.31 2.28 24.92
CA ILE A 115 -24.76 3.61 24.51
C ILE A 115 -24.95 4.47 25.75
N VAL A 116 -24.30 5.64 25.76
CA VAL A 116 -24.36 6.60 26.88
C VAL A 116 -25.22 7.81 26.55
N HIS A 117 -25.36 8.13 25.27
CA HIS A 117 -26.21 9.23 24.80
C HIS A 117 -26.64 9.00 23.36
N ALA A 118 -27.74 9.63 22.95
CA ALA A 118 -28.24 9.52 21.59
C ALA A 118 -28.98 10.78 21.17
N GLY A 119 -28.91 11.08 19.87
CA GLY A 119 -29.60 12.20 19.29
C GLY A 119 -30.21 11.88 17.92
N ARG A 120 -31.10 12.76 17.50
CA ARG A 120 -31.74 12.74 16.18
C ARG A 120 -31.53 14.10 15.52
N ILE A 121 -31.04 14.08 14.30
CA ILE A 121 -30.79 15.28 13.49
C ILE A 121 -31.93 15.44 12.47
N ARG A 122 -32.22 14.38 11.73
CA ARG A 122 -33.25 14.37 10.68
C ARG A 122 -33.87 12.99 10.50
N ASP A 123 -34.91 12.96 9.68
CA ASP A 123 -35.57 11.71 9.33
C ASP A 123 -34.74 10.94 8.30
N HIS A 124 -34.77 9.62 8.44
CA HIS A 124 -34.28 8.73 7.41
C HIS A 124 -35.26 8.77 6.23
N PHE A 125 -34.76 8.90 5.01
CA PHE A 125 -35.56 9.03 3.80
C PHE A 125 -36.59 7.91 3.64
N GLY A 126 -36.15 6.67 3.79
CA GLY A 126 -37.00 5.48 3.72
C GLY A 126 -36.35 4.35 2.91
N LEU A 127 -37.15 3.35 2.54
CA LEU A 127 -36.68 2.23 1.72
C LEU A 127 -36.39 2.72 0.30
N HIS A 128 -35.12 2.62 -0.11
CA HIS A 128 -34.69 3.07 -1.43
C HIS A 128 -33.72 2.06 -2.06
N ARG A 129 -34.14 1.42 -3.16
CA ARG A 129 -33.42 0.28 -3.73
C ARG A 129 -32.02 0.63 -4.22
N ALA A 130 -31.84 1.78 -4.87
CA ALA A 130 -30.51 2.22 -5.29
C ALA A 130 -29.58 2.49 -4.10
N ARG A 131 -30.09 2.99 -2.97
CA ARG A 131 -29.26 3.20 -1.77
C ARG A 131 -28.78 1.88 -1.19
N HIS A 132 -29.67 0.88 -1.13
CA HIS A 132 -29.27 -0.46 -0.74
C HIS A 132 -28.26 -1.07 -1.73
N ALA A 133 -28.44 -0.84 -3.03
CA ALA A 133 -27.49 -1.33 -4.04
C ALA A 133 -26.11 -0.66 -3.93
N VAL A 134 -26.05 0.64 -3.65
CA VAL A 134 -24.79 1.35 -3.38
C VAL A 134 -24.12 0.83 -2.11
N LEU A 135 -24.89 0.55 -1.05
CA LEU A 135 -24.36 -0.05 0.18
C LEU A 135 -23.73 -1.42 -0.09
N GLU A 136 -24.41 -2.30 -0.83
CA GLU A 136 -23.85 -3.60 -1.23
C GLU A 136 -22.59 -3.44 -2.10
N ALA A 137 -22.61 -2.48 -3.04
CA ALA A 137 -21.45 -2.19 -3.88
C ALA A 137 -20.25 -1.70 -3.05
N ALA A 138 -20.48 -0.88 -2.02
CA ALA A 138 -19.42 -0.43 -1.11
C ALA A 138 -18.82 -1.61 -0.33
N ILE A 139 -19.66 -2.54 0.15
CA ILE A 139 -19.19 -3.77 0.79
C ILE A 139 -18.34 -4.60 -0.18
N LEU A 140 -18.79 -4.78 -1.43
CA LEU A 140 -18.02 -5.50 -2.45
C LEU A 140 -16.69 -4.81 -2.77
N ALA A 141 -16.67 -3.47 -2.86
CA ALA A 141 -15.46 -2.69 -3.14
C ALA A 141 -14.36 -2.91 -2.08
N THR A 142 -14.73 -2.95 -0.80
CA THR A 142 -13.77 -3.24 0.29
C THR A 142 -13.19 -4.67 0.23
N ARG A 143 -13.82 -5.57 -0.53
CA ARG A 143 -13.43 -6.98 -0.69
C ARG A 143 -12.80 -7.30 -2.04
N VAL A 144 -12.38 -6.29 -2.80
CA VAL A 144 -11.77 -6.47 -4.14
C VAL A 144 -10.57 -7.42 -4.14
N HIS A 145 -9.84 -7.52 -3.01
CA HIS A 145 -8.70 -8.42 -2.83
C HIS A 145 -9.09 -9.86 -2.43
N LEU A 146 -10.35 -10.09 -2.03
CA LEU A 146 -10.85 -11.39 -1.56
C LEU A 146 -11.76 -12.09 -2.59
N LEU A 147 -12.30 -11.35 -3.55
CA LEU A 147 -13.31 -11.86 -4.48
C LEU A 147 -12.73 -12.07 -5.88
N PRO A 148 -13.12 -13.14 -6.60
CA PRO A 148 -12.73 -13.33 -8.00
C PRO A 148 -13.20 -12.15 -8.88
N PRO A 149 -12.35 -11.63 -9.78
CA PRO A 149 -12.71 -10.49 -10.65
C PRO A 149 -14.02 -10.66 -11.42
N LEU A 150 -14.27 -11.86 -11.95
CA LEU A 150 -15.49 -12.16 -12.70
C LEU A 150 -16.74 -12.13 -11.81
N ASP A 151 -16.65 -12.63 -10.59
CA ASP A 151 -17.77 -12.60 -9.64
C ASP A 151 -18.05 -11.17 -9.16
N LEU A 152 -17.00 -10.37 -8.98
CA LEU A 152 -17.11 -8.96 -8.61
C LEU A 152 -17.78 -8.15 -9.73
N GLN A 153 -17.30 -8.30 -10.98
CA GLN A 153 -17.90 -7.67 -12.15
C GLN A 153 -19.36 -8.08 -12.35
N ARG A 154 -19.69 -9.37 -12.20
CA ARG A 154 -21.08 -9.85 -12.29
C ARG A 154 -21.97 -9.18 -11.24
N GLN A 155 -21.54 -9.18 -9.97
CA GLN A 155 -22.34 -8.61 -8.88
C GLN A 155 -22.53 -7.09 -9.06
N PHE A 156 -21.50 -6.36 -9.47
CA PHE A 156 -21.64 -4.93 -9.80
C PHE A 156 -22.63 -4.72 -10.95
N ALA A 157 -22.57 -5.53 -12.01
CA ALA A 157 -23.53 -5.42 -13.12
C ALA A 157 -24.98 -5.68 -12.67
N GLU A 158 -25.20 -6.62 -11.75
CA GLU A 158 -26.54 -6.87 -11.17
C GLU A 158 -27.04 -5.68 -10.33
N LEU A 159 -26.16 -5.05 -9.55
CA LEU A 159 -26.47 -3.87 -8.75
C LEU A 159 -26.73 -2.63 -9.63
N ALA A 160 -25.99 -2.47 -10.73
CA ALA A 160 -26.17 -1.38 -11.68
C ALA A 160 -27.61 -1.34 -12.22
N VAL A 161 -28.21 -2.50 -12.53
CA VAL A 161 -29.62 -2.59 -12.96
C VAL A 161 -30.59 -2.05 -11.92
N VAL A 162 -30.27 -2.18 -10.63
CA VAL A 162 -31.10 -1.63 -9.53
C VAL A 162 -30.90 -0.12 -9.40
N VAL A 163 -29.66 0.33 -9.50
CA VAL A 163 -29.28 1.75 -9.48
C VAL A 163 -29.96 2.49 -10.64
N ASP A 164 -29.81 2.02 -11.87
CA ASP A 164 -30.42 2.62 -13.08
C ASP A 164 -31.94 2.84 -12.95
N LYS A 165 -32.63 1.95 -12.22
CA LYS A 165 -34.09 2.00 -12.08
C LYS A 165 -34.58 2.97 -11.01
N THR A 166 -33.77 3.28 -10.00
CA THR A 166 -34.27 3.95 -8.79
C THR A 166 -33.36 5.07 -8.27
N ALA A 167 -32.16 5.23 -8.80
CA ALA A 167 -31.19 6.22 -8.34
C ALA A 167 -31.58 7.65 -8.74
N GLY A 168 -31.33 8.59 -7.83
CA GLY A 168 -31.16 10.00 -8.18
C GLY A 168 -29.68 10.30 -8.48
N PRO A 169 -29.33 11.59 -8.68
CA PRO A 169 -27.96 12.00 -9.01
C PRO A 169 -26.92 11.59 -7.94
N VAL A 170 -27.31 11.59 -6.66
CA VAL A 170 -26.41 11.26 -5.55
C VAL A 170 -26.07 9.77 -5.57
N GLU A 171 -27.07 8.89 -5.71
CA GLU A 171 -26.83 7.45 -5.76
C GLU A 171 -26.06 7.05 -7.04
N GLN A 172 -26.32 7.69 -8.17
CA GLN A 172 -25.54 7.49 -9.41
C GLN A 172 -24.07 7.87 -9.21
N HIS A 173 -23.81 9.03 -8.59
CA HIS A 173 -22.45 9.46 -8.30
C HIS A 173 -21.74 8.49 -7.35
N ALA A 174 -22.40 8.10 -6.27
CA ALA A 174 -21.84 7.14 -5.31
C ALA A 174 -21.51 5.80 -5.96
N PHE A 175 -22.40 5.27 -6.79
CA PHE A 175 -22.17 4.02 -7.51
C PHE A 175 -21.01 4.14 -8.52
N GLY A 176 -20.96 5.23 -9.29
CA GLY A 176 -19.89 5.47 -10.26
C GLY A 176 -18.50 5.59 -9.64
N LEU A 177 -18.39 6.18 -8.43
CA LEU A 177 -17.13 6.18 -7.68
C LEU A 177 -16.65 4.75 -7.36
N LEU A 178 -17.57 3.87 -6.96
CA LEU A 178 -17.27 2.48 -6.66
C LEU A 178 -16.91 1.68 -7.91
N GLU A 179 -17.59 1.93 -9.05
CA GLU A 179 -17.25 1.32 -10.33
C GLU A 179 -15.84 1.70 -10.79
N ASN A 180 -15.48 2.98 -10.69
CA ASN A 180 -14.14 3.46 -11.03
C ASN A 180 -13.08 2.80 -10.15
N TYR A 181 -13.30 2.77 -8.83
CA TYR A 181 -12.39 2.12 -7.88
C TYR A 181 -12.17 0.64 -8.23
N ILE A 182 -13.23 -0.11 -8.55
CA ILE A 182 -13.11 -1.51 -8.99
C ILE A 182 -12.38 -1.61 -10.33
N GLY A 183 -12.69 -0.75 -11.29
CA GLY A 183 -12.01 -0.72 -12.59
C GLY A 183 -10.50 -0.54 -12.44
N GLU A 184 -10.07 0.41 -11.61
CA GLU A 184 -8.67 0.64 -11.28
C GLU A 184 -8.05 -0.57 -10.58
N ALA A 185 -8.70 -1.09 -9.54
CA ALA A 185 -8.20 -2.22 -8.76
C ALA A 185 -8.03 -3.49 -9.61
N LEU A 186 -8.95 -3.75 -10.54
CA LEU A 186 -8.90 -4.88 -11.48
C LEU A 186 -7.91 -4.64 -12.63
N GLY A 187 -7.62 -3.39 -12.97
CA GLY A 187 -6.63 -3.01 -13.97
C GLY A 187 -5.19 -3.16 -13.50
N ARG A 188 -4.95 -3.27 -12.18
CA ARG A 188 -3.61 -3.42 -11.63
C ARG A 188 -2.99 -4.78 -12.03
N PRO A 189 -1.69 -4.83 -12.37
CA PRO A 189 -1.03 -6.05 -12.83
C PRO A 189 -0.93 -7.10 -11.71
N LYS A 190 -1.21 -8.37 -12.07
CA LYS A 190 -1.07 -9.52 -11.14
C LYS A 190 0.38 -9.89 -10.86
N ALA A 191 1.28 -9.53 -11.75
CA ALA A 191 2.70 -9.77 -11.60
C ALA A 191 3.51 -8.70 -12.36
N CYS A 192 4.71 -8.42 -11.87
CA CYS A 192 5.67 -7.53 -12.50
C CYS A 192 7.04 -8.22 -12.56
N SER A 193 7.64 -8.27 -13.74
CA SER A 193 8.97 -8.85 -13.96
C SER A 193 10.00 -7.75 -14.17
N VAL A 194 11.15 -7.91 -13.54
CA VAL A 194 12.29 -6.99 -13.67
C VAL A 194 13.50 -7.77 -14.15
N ASN A 195 14.10 -7.27 -15.23
CA ASN A 195 15.37 -7.73 -15.76
C ASN A 195 16.33 -6.54 -15.79
N THR A 196 17.40 -6.60 -15.00
CA THR A 196 18.43 -5.55 -14.96
C THR A 196 19.83 -6.16 -15.06
N GLY A 197 20.76 -5.38 -15.58
CA GLY A 197 22.18 -5.72 -15.66
C GLY A 197 22.91 -5.55 -14.33
N SER A 198 24.24 -5.52 -14.41
CA SER A 198 25.14 -5.19 -13.30
C SER A 198 25.93 -3.91 -13.60
N ARG A 199 26.80 -3.51 -12.67
CA ARG A 199 27.64 -2.32 -12.85
C ARG A 199 29.12 -2.63 -12.64
N LEU A 200 29.96 -2.06 -13.48
CA LEU A 200 31.39 -1.91 -13.23
C LEU A 200 31.63 -0.59 -12.52
N HIS A 201 32.42 -0.60 -11.44
CA HIS A 201 32.82 0.62 -10.72
C HIS A 201 34.31 0.88 -10.94
N PHE A 202 34.67 2.09 -11.38
CA PHE A 202 36.05 2.47 -11.72
C PHE A 202 36.74 3.24 -10.59
N GLY A 203 36.50 2.80 -9.35
CA GLY A 203 37.06 3.44 -8.14
C GLY A 203 36.28 4.67 -7.66
N LEU A 204 36.50 4.99 -6.38
CA LEU A 204 35.89 6.14 -5.71
C LEU A 204 36.80 7.37 -5.83
N LEU A 205 36.21 8.54 -6.02
CA LEU A 205 36.94 9.78 -6.27
C LEU A 205 37.51 10.42 -5.00
N ALA A 206 36.84 10.27 -3.85
CA ALA A 206 37.24 10.87 -2.58
C ALA A 206 36.85 9.99 -1.38
N HIS A 207 37.75 9.82 -0.41
CA HIS A 207 37.45 9.17 0.87
C HIS A 207 38.20 9.86 2.01
N GLY A 208 37.49 10.31 3.05
CA GLY A 208 38.06 10.96 4.24
C GLY A 208 38.40 12.45 4.05
N GLY A 209 37.77 13.32 4.86
CA GLY A 209 38.09 14.75 4.98
C GLY A 209 36.91 15.62 5.44
N GLU A 210 37.18 16.81 5.99
CA GLU A 210 36.21 17.85 6.40
C GLU A 210 35.43 18.50 5.22
N ASN A 211 35.37 17.84 4.06
CA ASN A 211 34.72 18.37 2.86
C ASN A 211 33.27 17.91 2.73
N VAL A 212 32.48 18.74 2.02
CA VAL A 212 31.01 18.68 1.91
C VAL A 212 30.48 17.46 1.12
N ARG A 213 31.29 16.70 0.36
CA ARG A 213 30.86 15.49 -0.38
C ARG A 213 31.86 14.35 -0.26
N GLN A 214 31.37 13.12 -0.14
CA GLN A 214 32.17 11.90 0.04
C GLN A 214 31.91 10.85 -1.03
N PHE A 215 32.92 9.99 -1.24
CA PHE A 215 32.92 8.88 -2.18
C PHE A 215 33.04 9.36 -3.63
N GLY A 216 31.94 9.62 -4.33
CA GLY A 216 31.97 9.99 -5.74
C GLY A 216 32.54 8.88 -6.61
N GLY A 217 32.17 8.80 -7.88
CA GLY A 217 32.66 7.69 -8.70
C GLY A 217 32.36 7.81 -10.17
N ALA A 218 33.05 6.98 -10.93
CA ALA A 218 32.69 6.67 -12.30
C ALA A 218 32.40 5.16 -12.42
N GLY A 219 31.49 4.80 -13.30
CA GLY A 219 31.18 3.41 -13.55
C GLY A 219 30.36 3.22 -14.81
N MET A 220 30.10 1.97 -15.16
CA MET A 220 29.42 1.61 -16.39
C MET A 220 28.46 0.45 -16.15
N MET A 221 27.23 0.55 -16.65
CA MET A 221 26.29 -0.56 -16.64
C MET A 221 26.65 -1.59 -17.71
N ILE A 222 26.47 -2.87 -17.40
CA ILE A 222 26.65 -3.99 -18.33
C ILE A 222 25.45 -4.93 -18.23
N ASP A 223 25.06 -5.56 -19.34
CA ASP A 223 23.83 -6.35 -19.39
C ASP A 223 23.93 -7.69 -18.63
N SER A 224 25.13 -8.25 -18.51
CA SER A 224 25.37 -9.56 -17.91
C SER A 224 26.70 -9.61 -17.13
N PRO A 225 26.74 -10.30 -15.96
CA PRO A 225 25.62 -10.93 -15.27
C PRO A 225 24.61 -9.90 -14.74
N GLY A 226 23.38 -10.32 -14.45
CA GLY A 226 22.28 -9.43 -14.11
C GLY A 226 21.21 -10.11 -13.25
N VAL A 227 20.26 -9.33 -12.75
CA VAL A 227 19.13 -9.83 -11.94
C VAL A 227 17.92 -10.08 -12.83
N LEU A 228 17.28 -11.23 -12.65
CA LEU A 228 15.96 -11.52 -13.18
C LEU A 228 15.08 -12.01 -12.03
N LEU A 229 14.02 -11.26 -11.75
CA LEU A 229 13.02 -11.64 -10.76
C LEU A 229 11.63 -11.20 -11.17
N LYS A 230 10.63 -11.75 -10.49
CA LYS A 230 9.22 -11.45 -10.70
C LYS A 230 8.53 -11.31 -9.34
N ALA A 231 7.81 -10.22 -9.15
CA ALA A 231 6.85 -10.11 -8.07
C ALA A 231 5.49 -10.61 -8.56
N VAL A 232 4.83 -11.46 -7.79
CA VAL A 232 3.48 -11.98 -8.06
C VAL A 232 2.62 -11.66 -6.85
N ARG A 233 1.44 -11.06 -7.05
CA ARG A 233 0.49 -10.87 -5.95
C ARG A 233 0.13 -12.22 -5.32
N ASP A 234 0.14 -12.26 -4.00
CA ASP A 234 -0.14 -13.47 -3.22
C ASP A 234 -0.92 -13.12 -1.95
N GLU A 235 -1.36 -14.13 -1.19
CA GLU A 235 -2.05 -13.93 0.09
C GLU A 235 -1.06 -13.63 1.23
N VAL A 236 0.17 -14.11 1.12
CA VAL A 236 1.24 -13.94 2.09
C VAL A 236 2.55 -13.61 1.41
N ASP A 237 3.36 -12.78 2.07
CA ASP A 237 4.70 -12.47 1.58
C ASP A 237 5.59 -13.71 1.60
N SER A 238 6.25 -13.99 0.47
CA SER A 238 7.15 -15.13 0.35
C SER A 238 8.23 -14.90 -0.70
N VAL A 239 9.30 -15.69 -0.62
CA VAL A 239 10.40 -15.64 -1.60
C VAL A 239 10.67 -17.06 -2.06
N ALA A 240 10.73 -17.25 -3.37
CA ALA A 240 10.98 -18.53 -4.01
C ALA A 240 12.08 -18.40 -5.05
N VAL A 241 12.95 -19.40 -5.13
CA VAL A 241 13.96 -19.51 -6.19
C VAL A 241 13.38 -20.39 -7.30
N VAL A 242 13.30 -19.83 -8.51
CA VAL A 242 12.79 -20.53 -9.70
C VAL A 242 13.98 -20.86 -10.58
N ALA A 243 14.36 -22.13 -10.62
CA ALA A 243 15.46 -22.61 -11.44
C ALA A 243 15.18 -22.34 -12.94
N THR A 244 16.19 -21.85 -13.65
CA THR A 244 16.20 -21.72 -15.10
C THR A 244 17.51 -22.30 -15.63
N ASP A 245 17.58 -22.67 -16.91
CA ASP A 245 18.79 -23.30 -17.48
C ASP A 245 20.05 -22.39 -17.35
N ASP A 246 19.84 -21.08 -17.20
CA ASP A 246 20.88 -20.05 -17.00
C ASP A 246 20.97 -19.51 -15.55
N SER A 247 20.27 -20.13 -14.58
CA SER A 247 20.25 -19.64 -13.18
C SER A 247 21.55 -19.98 -12.44
N GLN A 248 22.20 -18.96 -11.89
CA GLN A 248 23.23 -19.16 -10.86
C GLN A 248 22.58 -19.57 -9.53
N SER A 249 23.33 -20.26 -8.67
CA SER A 249 22.87 -20.61 -7.32
C SER A 249 22.57 -19.35 -6.52
N VAL A 250 21.30 -19.18 -6.12
CA VAL A 250 20.89 -18.14 -5.18
C VAL A 250 21.11 -18.68 -3.76
N SER A 251 21.86 -17.95 -2.93
CA SER A 251 22.10 -18.41 -1.54
C SER A 251 20.96 -18.05 -0.60
N ASP A 252 20.81 -18.79 0.49
CA ASP A 252 19.81 -18.51 1.54
C ASP A 252 19.93 -17.07 2.07
N ALA A 253 21.15 -16.57 2.21
CA ALA A 253 21.39 -15.18 2.61
C ALA A 253 20.84 -14.15 1.60
N GLU A 254 20.72 -14.49 0.31
CA GLU A 254 20.06 -13.60 -0.66
C GLU A 254 18.55 -13.64 -0.51
N VAL A 255 17.99 -14.82 -0.29
CA VAL A 255 16.56 -15.03 -0.01
C VAL A 255 16.15 -14.22 1.22
N ASP A 256 16.91 -14.29 2.30
CA ASP A 256 16.66 -13.53 3.53
C ASP A 256 16.70 -12.01 3.30
N ARG A 257 17.67 -11.52 2.50
CA ARG A 257 17.73 -10.09 2.16
C ARG A 257 16.51 -9.65 1.35
N VAL A 258 16.07 -10.46 0.38
CA VAL A 258 14.89 -10.17 -0.44
C VAL A 258 13.64 -10.13 0.43
N ALA A 259 13.48 -11.10 1.34
CA ALA A 259 12.39 -11.10 2.30
C ALA A 259 12.41 -9.85 3.20
N GLY A 260 13.59 -9.46 3.69
CA GLY A 260 13.77 -8.25 4.49
C GLY A 260 13.39 -6.96 3.74
N TRP A 261 13.78 -6.83 2.46
CA TRP A 261 13.36 -5.67 1.64
C TRP A 261 11.86 -5.67 1.35
N LEU A 262 11.28 -6.84 1.03
CA LEU A 262 9.83 -6.94 0.84
C LEU A 262 9.10 -6.49 2.10
N ALA A 263 9.48 -7.01 3.27
CA ALA A 263 8.88 -6.62 4.55
C ALA A 263 9.06 -5.12 4.85
N SER A 264 10.23 -4.55 4.55
CA SER A 264 10.49 -3.11 4.76
C SER A 264 9.60 -2.24 3.85
N LEU A 265 9.46 -2.60 2.58
CA LEU A 265 8.59 -1.89 1.62
C LEU A 265 7.12 -1.97 2.05
N ARG A 266 6.69 -3.18 2.45
CA ARG A 266 5.35 -3.48 2.95
C ARG A 266 4.97 -2.71 4.22
N ALA A 267 5.95 -2.48 5.11
CA ALA A 267 5.75 -1.70 6.32
C ALA A 267 5.78 -0.17 6.07
N ALA A 268 6.42 0.27 4.99
CA ALA A 268 6.50 1.67 4.61
C ALA A 268 5.28 2.13 3.79
N ASP A 269 4.64 1.21 3.07
CA ASP A 269 3.48 1.48 2.22
C ASP A 269 2.45 0.34 2.32
N ASP A 270 1.40 0.59 3.11
CA ASP A 270 0.29 -0.35 3.33
C ASP A 270 -0.58 -0.56 2.08
N SER A 271 -0.43 0.27 1.04
CA SER A 271 -1.15 0.11 -0.23
C SER A 271 -0.59 -1.01 -1.10
N LEU A 272 0.65 -1.45 -0.84
CA LEU A 272 1.27 -2.56 -1.56
C LEU A 272 0.56 -3.88 -1.22
N PRO A 273 0.26 -4.75 -2.20
CA PRO A 273 -0.35 -6.06 -1.95
C PRO A 273 0.69 -7.08 -1.45
N PRO A 274 0.30 -8.15 -0.75
CA PRO A 274 1.27 -9.17 -0.37
C PRO A 274 1.78 -9.83 -1.63
N ALA A 275 3.03 -10.27 -1.61
CA ALA A 275 3.69 -10.72 -2.83
C ALA A 275 4.63 -11.90 -2.61
N ARG A 276 4.63 -12.80 -3.58
CA ARG A 276 5.69 -13.79 -3.78
C ARG A 276 6.73 -13.24 -4.73
N ILE A 277 7.98 -13.17 -4.28
CA ILE A 277 9.13 -12.84 -5.13
C ILE A 277 9.74 -14.13 -5.69
N GLU A 278 9.64 -14.30 -6.99
CA GLU A 278 10.25 -15.40 -7.74
C GLU A 278 11.59 -14.93 -8.31
N ILE A 279 12.70 -15.43 -7.74
CA ILE A 279 14.06 -15.09 -8.17
C ILE A 279 14.53 -16.14 -9.18
N SER A 280 14.83 -15.71 -10.40
CA SER A 280 15.33 -16.61 -11.45
C SER A 280 16.85 -16.50 -11.65
N ARG A 281 17.43 -15.31 -11.46
CA ARG A 281 18.86 -15.07 -11.64
C ARG A 281 19.34 -13.90 -10.77
N THR A 282 20.54 -14.00 -10.21
CA THR A 282 21.23 -12.91 -9.50
C THR A 282 22.62 -12.65 -10.06
N ILE A 283 23.27 -11.60 -9.55
CA ILE A 283 24.66 -11.23 -9.88
C ILE A 283 25.59 -11.89 -8.85
N PRO A 284 26.73 -12.48 -9.26
CA PRO A 284 27.71 -13.06 -8.34
C PRO A 284 28.05 -12.10 -7.19
N GLN A 285 27.99 -12.61 -5.96
CA GLN A 285 28.29 -11.80 -4.78
C GLN A 285 29.77 -11.45 -4.72
N HIS A 286 30.09 -10.34 -4.03
CA HIS A 286 31.47 -9.90 -3.77
C HIS A 286 32.40 -9.74 -4.99
N SER A 287 31.85 -9.76 -6.21
CA SER A 287 32.56 -9.65 -7.49
C SER A 287 32.80 -8.21 -7.96
N GLY A 288 32.44 -7.20 -7.15
CA GLY A 288 32.50 -5.79 -7.54
C GLY A 288 31.39 -5.33 -8.50
N LEU A 289 30.45 -6.21 -8.85
CA LEU A 289 29.40 -5.96 -9.86
C LEU A 289 28.13 -5.26 -9.32
N GLY A 290 28.13 -4.84 -8.06
CA GLY A 290 27.01 -4.12 -7.44
C GLY A 290 25.77 -4.98 -7.18
N SER A 291 25.93 -6.29 -6.99
CA SER A 291 24.85 -7.27 -6.80
C SER A 291 23.80 -6.84 -5.76
N GLY A 292 24.23 -6.39 -4.59
CA GLY A 292 23.33 -5.99 -3.51
C GLY A 292 22.45 -4.78 -3.82
N THR A 293 22.93 -3.82 -4.63
CA THR A 293 22.12 -2.66 -5.04
C THR A 293 21.15 -3.05 -6.14
N GLN A 294 21.61 -3.78 -7.16
CA GLN A 294 20.77 -4.17 -8.29
C GLN A 294 19.65 -5.11 -7.86
N LEU A 295 19.94 -6.07 -6.98
CA LEU A 295 18.92 -6.97 -6.44
C LEU A 295 17.86 -6.21 -5.62
N ALA A 296 18.29 -5.30 -4.74
CA ALA A 296 17.37 -4.52 -3.92
C ALA A 296 16.47 -3.61 -4.77
N LEU A 297 17.03 -2.92 -5.77
CA LEU A 297 16.27 -2.10 -6.72
C LEU A 297 15.32 -2.93 -7.56
N ALA A 298 15.72 -4.14 -7.98
CA ALA A 298 14.86 -5.03 -8.73
C ALA A 298 13.64 -5.48 -7.91
N VAL A 299 13.84 -5.79 -6.62
CA VAL A 299 12.73 -6.10 -5.69
C VAL A 299 11.80 -4.89 -5.56
N ALA A 300 12.34 -3.72 -5.24
CA ALA A 300 11.55 -2.50 -5.07
C ALA A 300 10.74 -2.15 -6.34
N ARG A 301 11.39 -2.21 -7.51
CA ARG A 301 10.75 -1.98 -8.81
C ARG A 301 9.64 -2.99 -9.10
N ALA A 302 9.88 -4.27 -8.84
CA ALA A 302 8.90 -5.32 -9.11
C ALA A 302 7.67 -5.20 -8.20
N VAL A 303 7.88 -4.90 -6.91
CA VAL A 303 6.80 -4.71 -5.94
C VAL A 303 5.99 -3.45 -6.25
N ALA A 304 6.65 -2.31 -6.48
CA ALA A 304 5.98 -1.07 -6.88
C ALA A 304 5.15 -1.27 -8.17
N GLY A 305 5.70 -2.02 -9.13
CA GLY A 305 5.01 -2.37 -10.36
C GLY A 305 3.74 -3.21 -10.18
N LEU A 306 3.41 -3.70 -8.97
CA LEU A 306 2.11 -4.32 -8.67
C LEU A 306 0.99 -3.31 -8.40
N THR A 307 1.30 -2.06 -8.07
CA THR A 307 0.32 -0.99 -7.82
C THR A 307 0.41 0.12 -8.86
N GLU A 308 1.60 0.68 -9.06
CA GLU A 308 1.87 1.79 -9.99
C GLU A 308 3.21 1.64 -10.71
N SER A 309 3.23 1.96 -12.01
CA SER A 309 4.46 2.01 -12.80
C SER A 309 4.93 3.46 -12.95
N GLY A 310 5.54 4.02 -11.90
CA GLY A 310 5.97 5.44 -11.92
C GLY A 310 7.15 5.80 -11.03
N THR A 311 7.40 5.07 -9.96
CA THR A 311 8.45 5.38 -8.98
C THR A 311 9.84 5.38 -9.62
N GLY A 312 10.63 6.43 -9.41
CA GLY A 312 12.00 6.54 -9.95
C GLY A 312 13.00 5.68 -9.17
N SER A 313 14.10 5.26 -9.78
CA SER A 313 15.10 4.43 -9.09
C SER A 313 15.70 5.05 -7.83
N VAL A 314 15.77 6.38 -7.75
CA VAL A 314 16.30 7.09 -6.56
C VAL A 314 15.40 6.88 -5.35
N GLU A 315 14.09 7.04 -5.54
CA GLU A 315 13.08 6.84 -4.50
C GLU A 315 13.00 5.36 -4.11
N LEU A 316 13.02 4.46 -5.09
CA LEU A 316 13.10 3.01 -4.84
C LEU A 316 14.35 2.66 -4.02
N ALA A 317 15.51 3.26 -4.32
CA ALA A 317 16.75 3.01 -3.58
C ALA A 317 16.65 3.41 -2.11
N GLN A 318 16.01 4.54 -1.82
CA GLN A 318 15.81 5.03 -0.46
C GLN A 318 14.94 4.06 0.35
N GLY A 319 13.84 3.58 -0.23
CA GLY A 319 12.93 2.62 0.42
C GLY A 319 13.58 1.28 0.79
N VAL A 320 14.65 0.88 0.09
CA VAL A 320 15.42 -0.35 0.40
C VAL A 320 16.79 -0.07 1.01
N GLY A 321 17.03 1.15 1.49
CA GLY A 321 18.26 1.54 2.21
C GLY A 321 19.53 1.44 1.37
N ARG A 322 19.47 1.80 0.09
CA ARG A 322 20.60 1.80 -0.86
C ARG A 322 20.97 3.20 -1.32
N GLY A 323 22.24 3.36 -1.71
CA GLY A 323 22.74 4.60 -2.34
C GLY A 323 23.69 5.46 -1.51
N LEU A 324 23.98 5.04 -0.28
CA LEU A 324 24.76 5.82 0.70
C LEU A 324 26.26 6.03 0.36
N ARG A 325 26.76 5.39 -0.71
CA ARG A 325 28.19 5.46 -1.10
C ARG A 325 28.41 5.84 -2.55
N SER A 326 27.59 5.34 -3.46
CA SER A 326 27.67 5.70 -4.89
C SER A 326 26.30 5.58 -5.53
N GLY A 327 26.02 6.54 -6.41
CA GLY A 327 24.78 6.63 -7.18
C GLY A 327 24.82 5.86 -8.50
N ILE A 328 25.99 5.37 -8.95
CA ILE A 328 26.17 4.75 -10.28
C ILE A 328 25.11 3.67 -10.55
N GLY A 329 24.94 2.72 -9.63
CA GLY A 329 23.98 1.63 -9.84
C GLY A 329 22.52 2.05 -9.75
N ILE A 330 22.23 3.15 -9.06
CA ILE A 330 20.86 3.67 -8.91
C ILE A 330 20.47 4.41 -10.17
N HIS A 331 21.30 5.38 -10.58
CA HIS A 331 21.09 6.14 -11.81
C HIS A 331 21.20 5.25 -13.06
N GLY A 332 22.05 4.22 -13.01
CA GLY A 332 22.22 3.26 -14.09
C GLY A 332 21.08 2.26 -14.23
N PHE A 333 20.29 2.02 -13.18
CA PHE A 333 19.22 1.02 -13.19
C PHE A 333 18.16 1.28 -14.27
N ASP A 334 17.66 2.52 -14.38
CA ASP A 334 16.64 2.87 -15.37
C ASP A 334 17.23 3.16 -16.77
N GLY A 335 18.48 3.65 -16.84
CA GLY A 335 18.99 4.32 -18.03
C GLY A 335 20.32 3.83 -18.58
N GLY A 336 20.94 2.81 -17.97
CA GLY A 336 22.22 2.25 -18.43
C GLY A 336 23.37 3.26 -18.55
N GLY A 337 24.35 2.96 -19.40
CA GLY A 337 25.39 3.90 -19.81
C GLY A 337 26.64 3.94 -18.92
N PHE A 338 27.54 4.86 -19.26
CA PHE A 338 28.71 5.25 -18.46
C PHE A 338 28.32 6.46 -17.61
N LEU A 339 28.49 6.37 -16.30
CA LEU A 339 27.99 7.35 -15.35
C LEU A 339 29.13 7.93 -14.51
N VAL A 340 28.97 9.18 -14.12
CA VAL A 340 29.81 9.86 -13.11
C VAL A 340 28.89 10.46 -12.06
N ASP A 341 29.13 10.16 -10.78
CA ASP A 341 28.40 10.72 -9.65
C ASP A 341 29.29 11.61 -8.77
N ALA A 342 28.67 12.60 -8.12
CA ALA A 342 29.36 13.63 -7.35
C ALA A 342 29.72 13.20 -5.91
N GLY A 343 29.29 12.01 -5.48
CA GLY A 343 29.28 11.64 -4.07
C GLY A 343 28.13 12.29 -3.28
N GLY A 344 27.78 11.69 -2.14
CA GLY A 344 26.74 12.18 -1.22
C GLY A 344 27.29 13.28 -0.30
N ARG A 345 26.44 14.22 0.14
CA ARG A 345 26.82 15.22 1.16
C ARG A 345 26.76 14.69 2.58
N ASP A 346 25.88 13.75 2.81
CA ASP A 346 25.69 13.01 4.04
C ASP A 346 25.44 11.53 3.71
N GLU A 347 25.36 10.69 4.73
CA GLU A 347 25.14 9.25 4.57
C GLU A 347 23.70 8.89 4.13
N GLN A 348 22.81 9.87 3.94
CA GLN A 348 21.39 9.66 3.62
C GLN A 348 21.04 10.09 2.18
N GLU A 349 21.82 10.98 1.57
CA GLU A 349 21.63 11.48 0.21
C GLU A 349 22.18 10.50 -0.85
N VAL A 350 21.33 10.10 -1.80
CA VAL A 350 21.80 9.40 -3.01
C VAL A 350 22.67 10.36 -3.83
N ALA A 351 23.92 9.96 -4.10
CA ALA A 351 24.87 10.80 -4.83
C ALA A 351 24.31 11.30 -6.17
N ALA A 352 24.37 12.62 -6.39
CA ALA A 352 23.83 13.26 -7.59
C ALA A 352 24.60 12.82 -8.85
N LEU A 353 23.88 12.55 -9.94
CA LEU A 353 24.46 12.25 -11.24
C LEU A 353 25.07 13.52 -11.85
N VAL A 354 26.36 13.48 -12.16
CA VAL A 354 27.09 14.58 -12.80
C VAL A 354 27.02 14.46 -14.31
N ALA A 355 27.24 13.25 -14.83
CA ALA A 355 27.23 13.00 -16.26
C ALA A 355 26.78 11.57 -16.57
N ARG A 356 26.09 11.41 -17.70
CA ARG A 356 25.85 10.13 -18.35
C ARG A 356 26.33 10.21 -19.79
N ALA A 357 27.10 9.22 -20.21
CA ALA A 357 27.54 9.05 -21.58
C ALA A 357 27.05 7.69 -22.13
N HIS A 358 26.81 7.67 -23.44
CA HIS A 358 26.47 6.45 -24.16
C HIS A 358 27.69 5.53 -24.25
N VAL A 359 27.50 4.24 -23.98
CA VAL A 359 28.54 3.21 -24.15
C VAL A 359 28.46 2.68 -25.57
N PRO A 360 29.50 2.77 -26.40
CA PRO A 360 29.45 2.29 -27.78
C PRO A 360 29.08 0.80 -27.88
N GLU A 361 28.08 0.46 -28.70
CA GLU A 361 27.63 -0.94 -28.89
C GLU A 361 28.72 -1.88 -29.44
N ALA A 362 29.74 -1.32 -30.10
CA ALA A 362 30.88 -2.08 -30.60
C ALA A 362 31.83 -2.55 -29.51
N TRP A 363 31.73 -2.00 -28.29
CA TRP A 363 32.58 -2.42 -27.18
C TRP A 363 32.21 -3.83 -26.72
N ARG A 364 33.23 -4.59 -26.33
CA ARG A 364 33.09 -5.92 -25.74
C ARG A 364 33.75 -5.89 -24.37
N VAL A 365 32.98 -6.26 -23.36
CA VAL A 365 33.45 -6.35 -21.98
C VAL A 365 33.72 -7.81 -21.69
N VAL A 366 34.95 -8.11 -21.28
CA VAL A 366 35.34 -9.45 -20.82
C VAL A 366 35.48 -9.37 -19.31
N LEU A 367 34.66 -10.13 -18.59
CA LEU A 367 34.80 -10.31 -17.15
C LEU A 367 35.68 -11.54 -16.91
N ALA A 368 36.75 -11.37 -16.14
CA ALA A 368 37.64 -12.45 -15.74
C ALA A 368 37.75 -12.44 -14.21
N GLY A 369 37.56 -13.60 -13.60
CA GLY A 369 37.58 -13.78 -12.16
C GLY A 369 37.89 -15.24 -11.80
N PRO A 370 38.10 -15.53 -10.51
CA PRO A 370 38.31 -16.90 -10.05
C PRO A 370 37.07 -17.76 -10.28
N VAL A 371 37.26 -19.08 -10.42
CA VAL A 371 36.16 -20.06 -10.61
C VAL A 371 35.28 -20.17 -9.36
N GLU A 372 35.87 -19.93 -8.19
CA GLU A 372 35.20 -19.86 -6.89
C GLU A 372 35.69 -18.60 -6.16
N GLY A 373 34.77 -17.74 -5.70
CA GLY A 373 35.10 -16.47 -5.04
C GLY A 373 33.92 -15.51 -4.94
#